data_AF-A0A3N5F238-F1
#
_entry.id   AF-A0A3N5F238-F1
#
_cell.length_a   1.000
_cell.length_b   1.000
_cell.length_c   1.000
_cell.angle_alpha   90.00
_cell.angle_beta   90.00
_cell.angle_gamma   90.00
#
_symmetry.space_group_name_H-M   'P 1'
#
loop_
_entity.id
_entity.type
_entity.pdbx_description
1 polymer ?
#
loop_
_entity_poly.entity_id
_entity_poly.type
_entity_poly.pdbx_seq_one_letter_code
_entity_poly.pdbx_strand_id
1 'polypeptide(L)'
;MSITPQAIKDQEFQVKFRGYDTLEVKAYLELLAEEFFELHEQTRKMAEEGAGLASDVETLQREKEEAQRDGRKRIEELENLKDEIKRQQNQTIALQKEVDELRGKLDSSLKETELAKEMVESAEERMKSEQAIAAAKLQEERDEAEARRAAENESAQQIRLEIEKLRHEMKILEEQNRELKKGEADFKTAIVAAQKFSEDLKKRAEKEARQIMERAKTDVENFRKQAHEELSRLPVEIEKLHKKRNEIRGELKMVLESYLHNLDIFSEVKEAEREEDLSELFQSIQLPDDGEIDRTDVEDLNLKLA
;
A
#
# COMPACT_ATOMS: atom_id res chain seq x y z
N MET A 1 -72.03 139.79 36.19
CA MET A 1 -72.82 140.97 35.78
C MET A 1 -73.36 141.63 37.04
N SER A 2 -73.59 142.95 37.00
CA SER A 2 -73.70 143.83 38.17
C SER A 2 -75.13 144.06 38.70
N ILE A 3 -76.13 143.39 38.16
CA ILE A 3 -77.54 143.52 38.55
C ILE A 3 -78.07 142.10 38.82
N THR A 4 -78.60 141.85 40.01
CA THR A 4 -79.24 140.59 40.40
C THR A 4 -80.76 140.70 40.23
N PRO A 5 -81.51 139.59 40.06
CA PRO A 5 -82.98 139.62 40.06
C PRO A 5 -83.55 140.37 41.28
N GLN A 6 -82.92 140.17 42.45
CA GLN A 6 -83.26 140.89 43.67
C GLN A 6 -83.01 142.40 43.57
N ALA A 7 -81.89 142.82 42.97
CA ALA A 7 -81.60 144.24 42.75
C ALA A 7 -82.60 144.93 41.80
N ILE A 8 -83.23 144.19 40.87
CA ILE A 8 -84.30 144.71 39.99
C ILE A 8 -85.59 144.91 40.81
N LYS A 9 -85.94 143.93 41.64
CA LYS A 9 -87.14 143.97 42.49
C LYS A 9 -87.09 145.10 43.52
N ASP A 10 -85.91 145.34 44.07
CA ASP A 10 -85.68 146.35 45.12
C ASP A 10 -85.30 147.74 44.55
N GLN A 11 -85.36 147.94 43.22
CA GLN A 11 -84.94 149.19 42.59
C GLN A 11 -85.94 150.33 42.84
N GLU A 12 -85.45 151.42 43.44
CA GLU A 12 -86.21 152.66 43.63
C GLU A 12 -85.90 153.71 42.56
N PHE A 13 -86.92 154.47 42.16
CA PHE A 13 -86.83 155.55 41.17
C PHE A 13 -87.32 156.87 41.74
N GLN A 14 -86.68 157.98 41.36
CA GLN A 14 -87.11 159.33 41.76
C GLN A 14 -88.45 159.71 41.09
N VAL A 15 -89.43 160.16 41.88
CA VAL A 15 -90.74 160.61 41.39
C VAL A 15 -90.66 162.05 40.86
N LYS A 16 -91.17 162.29 39.64
CA LYS A 16 -91.27 163.63 39.02
C LYS A 16 -92.70 163.88 38.51
N PHE A 17 -93.09 165.14 38.42
CA PHE A 17 -94.41 165.53 37.91
C PHE A 17 -94.63 164.98 36.49
N ARG A 18 -95.68 164.17 36.29
CA ARG A 18 -96.03 163.47 35.04
C ARG A 18 -95.16 162.25 34.67
N GLY A 19 -94.62 161.53 35.66
CA GLY A 19 -93.94 160.25 35.49
C GLY A 19 -94.87 159.05 35.24
N TYR A 20 -94.29 157.87 35.04
CA TYR A 20 -95.02 156.60 34.88
C TYR A 20 -95.74 156.19 36.19
N ASP A 21 -96.79 155.38 36.09
CA ASP A 21 -97.51 154.86 37.26
C ASP A 21 -96.60 153.93 38.09
N THR A 22 -96.41 154.27 39.36
CA THR A 22 -95.57 153.50 40.29
C THR A 22 -96.03 152.05 40.49
N LEU A 23 -97.34 151.77 40.40
CA LEU A 23 -97.86 150.41 40.56
C LEU A 23 -97.57 149.56 39.32
N GLU A 24 -97.78 150.12 38.13
CA GLU A 24 -97.48 149.47 36.86
C GLU A 24 -95.97 149.23 36.70
N VAL A 25 -95.13 150.21 37.06
CA VAL A 25 -93.67 150.05 37.06
C VAL A 25 -93.22 148.96 38.04
N LYS A 26 -93.78 148.90 39.25
CA LYS A 26 -93.43 147.83 40.21
C LYS A 26 -93.86 146.45 39.74
N ALA A 27 -95.07 146.32 39.18
CA ALA A 27 -95.53 145.06 38.60
C ALA A 27 -94.64 144.61 37.43
N TYR A 28 -94.21 145.56 36.58
CA TYR A 28 -93.28 145.29 35.50
C TYR A 28 -91.88 144.91 36.00
N LEU A 29 -91.37 145.55 37.05
CA LEU A 29 -90.08 145.18 37.67
C LEU A 29 -90.12 143.82 38.35
N GLU A 30 -91.25 143.42 38.93
CA GLU A 30 -91.44 142.08 39.50
C GLU A 30 -91.45 141.01 38.40
N LEU A 31 -92.17 141.24 37.31
CA LEU A 31 -92.14 140.39 36.12
C LEU A 31 -90.72 140.31 35.52
N LEU A 32 -90.05 141.46 35.36
CA LEU A 32 -88.69 141.54 34.84
C LEU A 32 -87.69 140.81 35.75
N ALA A 33 -87.85 140.90 37.07
CA ALA A 33 -87.03 140.18 38.02
C ALA A 33 -87.26 138.66 37.94
N GLU A 34 -88.49 138.21 37.76
CA GLU A 34 -88.83 136.79 37.57
C GLU A 34 -88.26 136.24 36.25
N GLU A 35 -88.49 136.92 35.13
CA GLU A 35 -87.90 136.57 33.83
C GLU A 35 -86.35 136.57 33.87
N PHE A 36 -85.75 137.53 34.57
CA PHE A 36 -84.30 137.61 34.72
C PHE A 36 -83.76 136.50 35.63
N PHE A 37 -84.50 136.10 36.67
CA PHE A 37 -84.16 134.94 37.51
C PHE A 37 -84.22 133.65 36.71
N GLU A 38 -85.30 133.41 35.96
CA GLU A 38 -85.42 132.23 35.09
C GLU A 38 -84.28 132.19 34.07
N LEU A 39 -83.97 133.32 33.44
CA LEU A 39 -82.85 133.43 32.49
C LEU A 39 -81.50 133.16 33.17
N HIS A 40 -81.29 133.62 34.39
CA HIS A 40 -80.04 133.39 35.14
C HIS A 40 -79.90 131.93 35.57
N GLU A 41 -80.97 131.30 36.05
CA GLU A 41 -81.01 129.87 36.37
C GLU A 41 -80.78 129.01 35.13
N GLN A 42 -81.39 129.35 33.99
CA GLN A 42 -81.12 128.69 32.71
C GLN A 42 -79.65 128.88 32.30
N THR A 43 -79.10 130.08 32.44
CA THR A 43 -77.67 130.35 32.14
C THR A 43 -76.76 129.52 33.05
N ARG A 44 -77.08 129.39 34.34
CA ARG A 44 -76.32 128.54 35.26
C ARG A 44 -76.39 127.07 34.88
N LYS A 45 -77.59 126.54 34.62
CA LYS A 45 -77.79 125.15 34.19
C LYS A 45 -77.05 124.86 32.88
N MET A 46 -77.17 125.72 31.89
CA MET A 46 -76.44 125.59 30.62
C MET A 46 -74.92 125.68 30.82
N ALA A 47 -74.44 126.50 31.76
CA ALA A 47 -73.01 126.58 32.08
C ALA A 47 -72.51 125.31 32.81
N GLU A 48 -73.29 124.76 33.73
CA GLU A 48 -72.99 123.50 34.42
C GLU A 48 -73.00 122.31 33.43
N GLU A 49 -74.01 122.21 32.57
CA GLU A 49 -74.08 121.23 31.48
C GLU A 49 -72.91 121.41 30.51
N GLY A 50 -72.59 122.66 30.13
CA GLY A 50 -71.46 122.97 29.27
C GLY A 50 -70.11 122.57 29.89
N ALA A 51 -69.94 122.78 31.19
CA ALA A 51 -68.75 122.34 31.92
C ALA A 51 -68.67 120.82 32.06
N GLY A 52 -69.80 120.14 32.31
CA GLY A 52 -69.88 118.69 32.35
C GLY A 52 -69.55 118.06 31.00
N LEU A 53 -70.18 118.54 29.92
CA LEU A 53 -69.88 118.10 28.55
C LEU A 53 -68.43 118.38 28.16
N ALA A 54 -67.85 119.50 28.58
CA ALA A 54 -66.44 119.79 28.32
C ALA A 54 -65.51 118.78 29.03
N SER A 55 -65.81 118.42 30.27
CA SER A 55 -65.08 117.37 31.00
C SER A 55 -65.21 116.01 30.31
N ASP A 56 -66.41 115.62 29.87
CA ASP A 56 -66.63 114.36 29.17
C ASP A 56 -65.92 114.31 27.81
N VAL A 57 -65.88 115.43 27.08
CA VAL A 57 -65.12 115.54 25.83
C VAL A 57 -63.63 115.35 26.10
N GLU A 58 -63.10 115.92 27.18
CA GLU A 58 -61.69 115.76 27.54
C GLU A 58 -61.36 114.31 27.92
N THR A 59 -62.20 113.63 28.71
CA THR A 59 -61.98 112.22 29.07
C THR A 59 -62.06 111.31 27.85
N LEU A 60 -63.08 111.48 27.00
CA LEU A 60 -63.24 110.70 25.77
C LEU A 60 -62.09 110.96 24.78
N GLN A 61 -61.56 112.18 24.71
CA GLN A 61 -60.38 112.49 23.90
C GLN A 61 -59.14 111.75 24.42
N ARG A 62 -58.92 111.72 25.74
CA ARG A 62 -57.81 110.97 26.34
C ARG A 62 -57.93 109.46 26.09
N GLU A 63 -59.11 108.88 26.33
CA GLU A 63 -59.37 107.45 26.07
C GLU A 63 -59.18 107.10 24.59
N LYS A 64 -59.65 107.96 23.67
CA LYS A 64 -59.43 107.79 22.23
C LYS A 64 -57.94 107.82 21.88
N GLU A 65 -57.17 108.76 22.43
CA GLU A 65 -55.73 108.83 22.19
C GLU A 65 -54.99 107.61 22.73
N GLU A 66 -55.35 107.13 23.92
CA GLU A 66 -54.78 105.93 24.52
C GLU A 66 -55.09 104.68 23.67
N ALA A 67 -56.35 104.48 23.30
CA ALA A 67 -56.76 103.40 22.40
C ALA A 67 -56.05 103.47 21.04
N GLN A 68 -55.81 104.68 20.50
CA GLN A 68 -55.04 104.86 19.27
C GLN A 68 -53.56 104.51 19.45
N ARG A 69 -52.93 104.87 20.58
CA ARG A 69 -51.54 104.51 20.88
C ARG A 69 -51.39 102.99 21.02
N ASP A 70 -52.29 102.35 21.72
CA ASP A 70 -52.27 100.90 21.90
C ASP A 70 -52.57 100.16 20.60
N GLY A 71 -53.50 100.67 19.79
CA GLY A 71 -53.74 100.18 18.43
C GLY A 71 -52.48 100.24 17.56
N ARG A 72 -51.72 101.35 17.62
CA ARG A 72 -50.45 101.48 16.89
C ARG A 72 -49.40 100.47 17.35
N LYS A 73 -49.22 100.30 18.66
CA LYS A 73 -48.28 99.30 19.21
C LYS A 73 -48.64 97.89 18.76
N ARG A 74 -49.94 97.54 18.81
CA ARG A 74 -50.43 96.22 18.35
C ARG A 74 -50.15 95.99 16.87
N ILE A 75 -50.31 97.03 16.03
CA ILE A 75 -50.01 96.94 14.60
C ILE A 75 -48.51 96.69 14.38
N GLU A 76 -47.65 97.43 15.08
CA GLU A 76 -46.19 97.24 15.01
C GLU A 76 -45.76 95.84 15.49
N GLU A 77 -46.35 95.34 16.57
CA GLU A 77 -46.15 93.96 17.04
C GLU A 77 -46.58 92.92 16.00
N LEU A 78 -47.74 93.12 15.36
CA LEU A 78 -48.24 92.22 14.31
C LEU A 78 -47.35 92.24 13.06
N GLU A 79 -46.80 93.39 12.70
CA GLU A 79 -45.84 93.51 11.59
C GLU A 79 -44.53 92.77 11.89
N ASN A 80 -43.99 92.93 13.10
CA ASN A 80 -42.80 92.22 13.56
C ASN A 80 -43.02 90.70 13.58
N LEU A 81 -44.15 90.23 14.11
CA LEU A 81 -44.51 88.81 14.10
C LEU A 81 -44.67 88.26 12.69
N LYS A 82 -45.27 89.04 11.78
CA LYS A 82 -45.44 88.65 10.38
C LYS A 82 -44.08 88.46 9.68
N ASP A 83 -43.14 89.36 9.92
CA ASP A 83 -41.80 89.25 9.34
C ASP A 83 -41.00 88.09 9.93
N GLU A 84 -41.16 87.81 11.22
CA GLU A 84 -40.59 86.62 11.85
C GLU A 84 -41.17 85.32 11.26
N ILE A 85 -42.49 85.24 11.07
CA ILE A 85 -43.14 84.10 10.40
C ILE A 85 -42.58 83.89 8.99
N LYS A 86 -42.39 84.97 8.21
CA LYS A 86 -41.78 84.85 6.87
C LYS A 86 -40.36 84.31 6.92
N ARG A 87 -39.54 84.77 7.89
CA ARG A 87 -38.18 84.26 8.08
C ARG A 87 -38.17 82.77 8.40
N GLN A 88 -39.02 82.34 9.32
CA GLN A 88 -39.16 80.94 9.70
C GLN A 88 -39.69 80.07 8.56
N GLN A 89 -40.64 80.58 7.76
CA GLN A 89 -41.11 79.90 6.55
C GLN A 89 -39.98 79.69 5.54
N ASN A 90 -39.19 80.74 5.27
CA ASN A 90 -38.04 80.63 4.37
C ASN A 90 -37.00 79.62 4.88
N GLN A 91 -36.73 79.62 6.19
CA GLN A 91 -35.83 78.65 6.80
C GLN A 91 -36.37 77.21 6.70
N THR A 92 -37.68 77.02 6.92
CA THR A 92 -38.33 75.71 6.78
C THR A 92 -38.24 75.19 5.35
N ILE A 93 -38.45 76.06 4.36
CA ILE A 93 -38.29 75.71 2.94
C ILE A 93 -36.84 75.33 2.62
N ALA A 94 -35.86 76.05 3.17
CA ALA A 94 -34.45 75.73 2.97
C ALA A 94 -34.06 74.37 3.58
N LEU A 95 -34.48 74.12 4.83
CA LEU A 95 -34.26 72.83 5.50
C LEU A 95 -34.96 71.68 4.77
N GLN A 96 -36.17 71.90 4.23
CA GLN A 96 -36.88 70.88 3.47
C GLN A 96 -36.10 70.48 2.20
N LYS A 97 -35.52 71.45 1.49
CA LYS A 97 -34.67 71.18 0.32
C LYS A 97 -33.43 70.36 0.69
N GLU A 98 -32.77 70.71 1.80
CA GLU A 98 -31.61 69.97 2.29
C GLU A 98 -31.97 68.52 2.66
N VAL A 99 -33.11 68.30 3.32
CA VAL A 99 -33.64 66.95 3.61
C VAL A 99 -33.90 66.16 2.34
N ASP A 100 -34.48 66.77 1.31
CA ASP A 100 -34.77 66.10 0.04
C ASP A 100 -33.47 65.75 -0.72
N GLU A 101 -32.45 66.62 -0.69
CA GLU A 101 -31.12 66.32 -1.24
C GLU A 101 -30.43 65.16 -0.52
N LEU A 102 -30.48 65.15 0.82
CA LEU A 102 -29.90 64.07 1.63
C LEU A 102 -30.62 62.74 1.40
N ARG A 103 -31.94 62.75 1.25
CA ARG A 103 -32.73 61.56 0.87
C ARG A 103 -32.32 61.04 -0.50
N GLY A 104 -32.15 61.92 -1.49
CA GLY A 104 -31.68 61.52 -2.81
C GLY A 104 -30.29 60.87 -2.78
N LYS A 105 -29.35 61.43 -1.99
CA LYS A 105 -28.01 60.84 -1.78
C LYS A 105 -28.07 59.48 -1.08
N LEU A 106 -28.95 59.34 -0.08
CA LEU A 106 -29.16 58.09 0.62
C LEU A 106 -29.72 57.02 -0.32
N ASP A 107 -30.71 57.35 -1.14
CA ASP A 107 -31.29 56.43 -2.12
C ASP A 107 -30.26 55.99 -3.18
N SER A 108 -29.39 56.89 -3.65
CA SER A 108 -28.31 56.50 -4.56
C SER A 108 -27.29 55.58 -3.88
N SER A 109 -26.92 55.87 -2.63
CA SER A 109 -25.98 55.03 -1.88
C SER A 109 -26.58 53.65 -1.59
N LEU A 110 -27.88 53.57 -1.25
CA LEU A 110 -28.58 52.30 -1.05
C LEU A 110 -28.57 51.45 -2.32
N LYS A 111 -28.89 52.05 -3.48
CA LYS A 111 -28.83 51.34 -4.78
C LYS A 111 -27.42 50.85 -5.09
N GLU A 112 -26.39 51.65 -4.83
CA GLU A 112 -24.99 51.23 -5.01
C GLU A 112 -24.64 50.05 -4.08
N THR A 113 -25.09 50.07 -2.82
CA THR A 113 -24.85 48.96 -1.89
C THR A 113 -25.62 47.70 -2.26
N GLU A 114 -26.84 47.81 -2.79
CA GLU A 114 -27.62 46.67 -3.29
C GLU A 114 -26.94 46.03 -4.50
N LEU A 115 -26.53 46.84 -5.48
CA LEU A 115 -25.77 46.36 -6.64
C LEU A 115 -24.45 45.69 -6.24
N ALA A 116 -23.71 46.29 -5.29
CA ALA A 116 -22.48 45.70 -4.77
C ALA A 116 -22.75 44.35 -4.09
N LYS A 117 -23.84 44.24 -3.33
CA LYS A 117 -24.25 43.00 -2.66
C LYS A 117 -24.59 41.89 -3.68
N GLU A 118 -25.38 42.20 -4.71
CA GLU A 118 -25.70 41.26 -5.79
C GLU A 118 -24.44 40.80 -6.53
N MET A 119 -23.50 41.71 -6.81
CA MET A 119 -22.22 41.38 -7.43
C MET A 119 -21.41 40.42 -6.56
N VAL A 120 -21.31 40.67 -5.25
CA VAL A 120 -20.60 39.81 -4.30
C VAL A 120 -21.25 38.43 -4.23
N GLU A 121 -22.58 38.36 -4.12
CA GLU A 121 -23.32 37.09 -4.09
C GLU A 121 -23.08 36.27 -5.37
N SER A 122 -23.17 36.90 -6.53
CA SER A 122 -22.87 36.23 -7.81
C SER A 122 -21.41 35.77 -7.94
N ALA A 123 -20.46 36.52 -7.37
CA ALA A 123 -19.05 36.17 -7.36
C ALA A 123 -18.76 35.00 -6.40
N GLU A 124 -19.41 34.98 -5.23
CA GLU A 124 -19.32 33.87 -4.29
C GLU A 124 -19.88 32.58 -4.86
N GLU A 125 -21.02 32.63 -5.55
CA GLU A 125 -21.60 31.46 -6.24
C GLU A 125 -20.67 30.93 -7.32
N ARG A 126 -20.10 31.80 -8.16
CA ARG A 126 -19.08 31.41 -9.15
C ARG A 126 -17.88 30.77 -8.48
N MET A 127 -17.33 31.38 -7.43
CA MET A 127 -16.18 30.85 -6.71
C MET A 127 -16.48 29.47 -6.11
N LYS A 128 -17.66 29.26 -5.50
CA LYS A 128 -18.07 27.95 -4.98
C LYS A 128 -18.19 26.91 -6.10
N SER A 129 -18.74 27.30 -7.25
CA SER A 129 -18.87 26.40 -8.42
C SER A 129 -17.50 25.99 -8.98
N GLU A 130 -16.56 26.93 -9.11
CA GLU A 130 -15.20 26.67 -9.59
C GLU A 130 -14.42 25.81 -8.59
N GLN A 131 -14.55 26.09 -7.29
CA GLN A 131 -13.95 25.27 -6.24
C GLN A 131 -14.49 23.84 -6.25
N ALA A 132 -15.80 23.64 -6.45
CA ALA A 132 -16.40 22.30 -6.55
C ALA A 132 -15.88 21.53 -7.76
N ILE A 133 -15.76 22.19 -8.92
CA ILE A 133 -15.19 21.58 -10.14
C ILE A 133 -13.72 21.23 -9.94
N ALA A 134 -12.92 22.13 -9.35
CA ALA A 134 -11.51 21.88 -9.06
C ALA A 134 -11.32 20.72 -8.06
N ALA A 135 -12.15 20.67 -7.01
CA ALA A 135 -12.14 19.58 -6.04
C ALA A 135 -12.50 18.24 -6.69
N ALA A 136 -13.52 18.20 -7.55
CA ALA A 136 -13.91 16.99 -8.28
C ALA A 136 -12.78 16.49 -9.21
N LYS A 137 -12.13 17.38 -9.95
CA LYS A 137 -10.98 17.03 -10.81
C LYS A 137 -9.80 16.49 -10.01
N LEU A 138 -9.46 17.14 -8.89
CA LEU A 138 -8.37 16.66 -8.02
C LEU A 138 -8.70 15.31 -7.37
N GLN A 139 -9.98 15.05 -7.09
CA GLN A 139 -10.41 13.75 -6.58
C GLN A 139 -10.29 12.67 -7.65
N GLU A 140 -10.73 12.95 -8.88
CA GLU A 140 -10.58 12.04 -10.02
C GLU A 140 -9.09 11.71 -10.32
N GLU A 141 -8.22 12.73 -10.34
CA GLU A 141 -6.78 12.53 -10.51
C GLU A 141 -6.15 11.70 -9.37
N ARG A 142 -6.63 11.88 -8.13
CA ARG A 142 -6.19 11.07 -6.98
C ARG A 142 -6.63 9.62 -7.12
N ASP A 143 -7.90 9.38 -7.48
CA ASP A 143 -8.45 8.04 -7.64
C ASP A 143 -7.73 7.29 -8.77
N GLU A 144 -7.44 7.97 -9.89
CA GLU A 144 -6.62 7.41 -10.98
C GLU A 144 -5.20 7.09 -10.53
N ALA A 145 -4.55 7.99 -9.79
CA ALA A 145 -3.19 7.77 -9.30
C ALA A 145 -3.13 6.61 -8.30
N GLU A 146 -4.14 6.47 -7.44
CA GLU A 146 -4.24 5.37 -6.50
C GLU A 146 -4.47 4.03 -7.22
N ALA A 147 -5.32 3.99 -8.24
CA ALA A 147 -5.52 2.82 -9.07
C ALA A 147 -4.25 2.39 -9.82
N ARG A 148 -3.50 3.36 -10.40
CA ARG A 148 -2.21 3.08 -11.05
C ARG A 148 -1.20 2.51 -10.04
N ARG A 149 -1.11 3.12 -8.85
CA ARG A 149 -0.21 2.65 -7.78
C ARG A 149 -0.58 1.24 -7.29
N ALA A 150 -1.88 0.93 -7.20
CA ALA A 150 -2.34 -0.41 -6.84
C ALA A 150 -1.92 -1.44 -7.89
N ALA A 151 -2.13 -1.16 -9.18
CA ALA A 151 -1.71 -2.03 -10.28
C ALA A 151 -0.18 -2.23 -10.33
N GLU A 152 0.60 -1.16 -10.13
CA GLU A 152 2.06 -1.25 -10.03
C GLU A 152 2.51 -2.10 -8.85
N ASN A 153 1.86 -1.95 -7.69
CA ASN A 153 2.15 -2.77 -6.51
C ASN A 153 1.84 -4.25 -6.73
N GLU A 154 0.71 -4.58 -7.37
CA GLU A 154 0.37 -5.97 -7.74
C GLU A 154 1.40 -6.56 -8.71
N SER A 155 1.77 -5.81 -9.76
CA SER A 155 2.81 -6.23 -10.70
C SER A 155 4.15 -6.44 -10.00
N ALA A 156 4.56 -5.53 -9.11
CA ALA A 156 5.78 -5.65 -8.33
C ALA A 156 5.75 -6.87 -7.38
N GLN A 157 4.60 -7.21 -6.80
CA GLN A 157 4.41 -8.42 -6.01
C GLN A 157 4.56 -9.69 -6.86
N GLN A 158 3.95 -9.73 -8.05
CA GLN A 158 4.10 -10.87 -8.97
C GLN A 158 5.55 -11.08 -9.37
N ILE A 159 6.25 -10.01 -9.75
CA ILE A 159 7.68 -10.06 -10.10
C ILE A 159 8.51 -10.56 -8.91
N ARG A 160 8.22 -10.12 -7.68
CA ARG A 160 8.91 -10.61 -6.48
C ARG A 160 8.71 -12.11 -6.28
N LEU A 161 7.48 -12.61 -6.41
CA LEU A 161 7.19 -14.04 -6.28
C LEU A 161 7.91 -14.86 -7.35
N GLU A 162 7.99 -14.35 -8.58
CA GLU A 162 8.70 -15.02 -9.67
C GLU A 162 10.22 -15.02 -9.47
N ILE A 163 10.79 -13.91 -8.99
CA ILE A 163 12.21 -13.85 -8.58
C ILE A 163 12.49 -14.89 -7.49
N GLU A 164 11.62 -15.04 -6.49
CA GLU A 164 11.80 -16.05 -5.45
C GLU A 164 11.73 -17.48 -5.98
N LYS A 165 10.78 -17.78 -6.87
CA LYS A 165 10.67 -19.09 -7.55
C LYS A 165 11.93 -19.41 -8.34
N LEU A 166 12.37 -18.49 -9.21
CA LEU A 166 13.56 -18.67 -10.03
C LEU A 166 14.83 -18.82 -9.19
N ARG A 167 14.95 -18.09 -8.08
CA ARG A 167 16.06 -18.26 -7.12
C ARG A 167 16.05 -19.64 -6.47
N HIS A 168 14.87 -20.15 -6.12
CA HIS A 168 14.75 -21.49 -5.57
C HIS A 168 15.14 -22.56 -6.59
N GLU A 169 14.65 -22.45 -7.83
CA GLU A 169 15.00 -23.35 -8.93
C GLU A 169 16.50 -23.31 -9.26
N MET A 170 17.10 -22.11 -9.35
CA MET A 170 18.54 -21.97 -9.53
C MET A 170 19.32 -22.69 -8.43
N LYS A 171 18.90 -22.56 -7.17
CA LYS A 171 19.58 -23.23 -6.05
C LYS A 171 19.52 -24.76 -6.18
N ILE A 172 18.37 -25.32 -6.55
CA ILE A 172 18.21 -26.77 -6.78
C ILE A 172 19.10 -27.22 -7.95
N LEU A 173 19.07 -26.51 -9.07
CA LEU A 173 19.89 -26.83 -10.25
C LEU A 173 21.38 -26.73 -9.94
N GLU A 174 21.81 -25.73 -9.17
CA GLU A 174 23.20 -25.60 -8.71
C GLU A 174 23.63 -26.78 -7.84
N GLU A 175 22.75 -27.25 -6.95
CA GLU A 175 23.02 -28.40 -6.08
C GLU A 175 23.12 -29.70 -6.89
N GLN A 176 22.18 -29.94 -7.81
CA GLN A 176 22.23 -31.06 -8.76
C GLN A 176 23.51 -31.03 -9.61
N ASN A 177 23.91 -29.85 -10.10
CA ASN A 177 25.12 -29.72 -10.91
C ASN A 177 26.38 -30.01 -10.07
N ARG A 178 26.40 -29.61 -8.79
CA ARG A 178 27.48 -29.97 -7.86
C ARG A 178 27.55 -31.48 -7.62
N GLU A 179 26.41 -32.13 -7.42
CA GLU A 179 26.37 -33.59 -7.26
C GLU A 179 26.86 -34.32 -8.51
N LEU A 180 26.40 -33.91 -9.69
CA LEU A 180 26.85 -34.49 -10.97
C LEU A 180 28.36 -34.28 -11.17
N LYS A 181 28.90 -33.08 -10.90
CA LYS A 181 30.33 -32.80 -10.98
C LYS A 181 31.14 -33.66 -10.00
N LYS A 182 30.63 -33.87 -8.78
CA LYS A 182 31.25 -34.77 -7.80
C LYS A 182 31.24 -36.20 -8.30
N GLY A 183 30.11 -36.68 -8.81
CA GLY A 183 29.98 -38.00 -9.43
C GLY A 183 30.93 -38.18 -10.62
N GLU A 184 31.10 -37.17 -11.48
CA GLU A 184 32.05 -37.21 -12.59
C GLU A 184 33.50 -37.32 -12.10
N ALA A 185 33.86 -36.61 -11.02
CA ALA A 185 35.18 -36.70 -10.40
C ALA A 185 35.44 -38.10 -9.78
N ASP A 186 34.44 -38.66 -9.08
CA ASP A 186 34.50 -40.01 -8.53
C ASP A 186 34.61 -41.06 -9.66
N PHE A 187 33.87 -40.88 -10.74
CA PHE A 187 33.92 -41.75 -11.92
C PHE A 187 35.28 -41.69 -12.63
N LYS A 188 35.85 -40.49 -12.80
CA LYS A 188 37.22 -40.30 -13.31
C LYS A 188 38.24 -41.03 -12.42
N THR A 189 38.09 -40.93 -11.10
CA THR A 189 38.96 -41.63 -10.14
C THR A 189 38.82 -43.15 -10.26
N ALA A 190 37.60 -43.65 -10.41
CA ALA A 190 37.33 -45.07 -10.63
C ALA A 190 37.91 -45.59 -11.95
N ILE A 191 37.82 -44.81 -13.05
CA ILE A 191 38.46 -45.16 -14.32
C ILE A 191 39.98 -45.27 -14.16
N VAL A 192 40.62 -44.30 -13.51
CA VAL A 192 42.07 -44.34 -13.26
C VAL A 192 42.44 -45.55 -12.38
N ALA A 193 41.64 -45.87 -11.37
CA ALA A 193 41.84 -47.06 -10.54
C ALA A 193 41.69 -48.36 -11.36
N ALA A 194 40.69 -48.45 -12.24
CA ALA A 194 40.47 -49.59 -13.12
C ALA A 194 41.60 -49.75 -14.17
N GLN A 195 42.11 -48.64 -14.70
CA GLN A 195 43.28 -48.62 -15.59
C GLN A 195 44.52 -49.14 -14.86
N LYS A 196 44.83 -48.60 -13.68
CA LYS A 196 45.95 -49.10 -12.85
C LYS A 196 45.79 -50.57 -12.49
N PHE A 197 44.59 -50.99 -12.09
CA PHE A 197 44.30 -52.39 -11.80
C PHE A 197 44.54 -53.29 -13.02
N SER A 198 44.12 -52.86 -14.21
CA SER A 198 44.33 -53.60 -15.45
C SER A 198 45.82 -53.68 -15.82
N GLU A 199 46.58 -52.58 -15.66
CA GLU A 199 48.03 -52.58 -15.86
C GLU A 199 48.74 -53.51 -14.86
N ASP A 200 48.36 -53.47 -13.60
CA ASP A 200 48.92 -54.33 -12.56
C ASP A 200 48.56 -55.80 -12.79
N LEU A 201 47.33 -56.09 -13.24
CA LEU A 201 46.91 -57.43 -13.63
C LEU A 201 47.76 -57.93 -14.81
N LYS A 202 47.98 -57.09 -15.83
CA LYS A 202 48.84 -57.43 -16.98
C LYS A 202 50.28 -57.70 -16.54
N LYS A 203 50.87 -56.85 -15.70
CA LYS A 203 52.22 -57.06 -15.15
C LYS A 203 52.31 -58.35 -14.32
N ARG A 204 51.29 -58.66 -13.51
CA ARG A 204 51.23 -59.91 -12.75
C ARG A 204 51.11 -61.12 -13.66
N ALA A 205 50.21 -61.09 -14.64
CA ALA A 205 50.04 -62.14 -15.63
C ALA A 205 51.32 -62.36 -16.45
N GLU A 206 52.02 -61.30 -16.86
CA GLU A 206 53.33 -61.42 -17.53
C GLU A 206 54.38 -62.06 -16.63
N LYS A 207 54.44 -61.68 -15.34
CA LYS A 207 55.36 -62.28 -14.36
C LYS A 207 55.03 -63.76 -14.12
N GLU A 208 53.76 -64.09 -13.98
CA GLU A 208 53.28 -65.46 -13.78
C GLU A 208 53.54 -66.32 -15.02
N ALA A 209 53.24 -65.82 -16.21
CA ALA A 209 53.57 -66.47 -17.48
C ALA A 209 55.09 -66.71 -17.62
N ARG A 210 55.93 -65.74 -17.25
CA ARG A 210 57.39 -65.92 -17.19
C ARG A 210 57.77 -67.03 -16.22
N GLN A 211 57.17 -67.08 -15.04
CA GLN A 211 57.43 -68.15 -14.06
C GLN A 211 57.00 -69.51 -14.57
N ILE A 212 55.85 -69.61 -15.24
CA ILE A 212 55.39 -70.86 -15.87
C ILE A 212 56.37 -71.31 -16.95
N MET A 213 56.84 -70.38 -17.80
CA MET A 213 57.82 -70.70 -18.85
C MET A 213 59.16 -71.15 -18.27
N GLU A 214 59.66 -70.51 -17.21
CA GLU A 214 60.89 -70.94 -16.54
C GLU A 214 60.73 -72.32 -15.87
N ARG A 215 59.59 -72.58 -15.24
CA ARG A 215 59.26 -73.93 -14.73
C ARG A 215 59.23 -74.95 -15.85
N ALA A 216 58.53 -74.68 -16.94
CA ALA A 216 58.46 -75.57 -18.11
C ALA A 216 59.84 -75.84 -18.73
N LYS A 217 60.72 -74.83 -18.82
CA LYS A 217 62.12 -75.02 -19.26
C LYS A 217 62.87 -75.95 -18.32
N THR A 218 62.75 -75.72 -17.02
CA THR A 218 63.40 -76.56 -15.99
C THR A 218 62.89 -78.00 -16.08
N ASP A 219 61.59 -78.19 -16.25
CA ASP A 219 60.97 -79.50 -16.41
C ASP A 219 61.46 -80.20 -17.69
N VAL A 220 61.57 -79.48 -18.81
CA VAL A 220 62.15 -80.00 -20.06
C VAL A 220 63.63 -80.38 -19.88
N GLU A 221 64.41 -79.57 -19.17
CA GLU A 221 65.81 -79.89 -18.86
C GLU A 221 65.91 -81.15 -17.98
N ASN A 222 65.05 -81.28 -16.97
CA ASN A 222 64.99 -82.46 -16.13
C ASN A 222 64.58 -83.70 -16.94
N PHE A 223 63.58 -83.57 -17.81
CA PHE A 223 63.15 -84.65 -18.70
C PHE A 223 64.27 -85.06 -19.67
N ARG A 224 65.03 -84.09 -20.21
CA ARG A 224 66.23 -84.36 -21.02
C ARG A 224 67.29 -85.11 -20.23
N LYS A 225 67.56 -84.70 -18.98
CA LYS A 225 68.53 -85.39 -18.12
C LYS A 225 68.12 -86.83 -17.86
N GLN A 226 66.85 -87.06 -17.49
CA GLN A 226 66.30 -88.40 -17.27
C GLN A 226 66.39 -89.25 -18.54
N ALA A 227 65.97 -88.72 -19.70
CA ALA A 227 66.11 -89.43 -20.97
C ALA A 227 67.58 -89.75 -21.31
N HIS A 228 68.53 -88.87 -20.97
CA HIS A 228 69.95 -89.10 -21.20
C HIS A 228 70.51 -90.18 -20.26
N GLU A 229 70.07 -90.20 -19.00
CA GLU A 229 70.41 -91.26 -18.05
C GLU A 229 69.89 -92.62 -18.50
N GLU A 230 68.64 -92.70 -18.97
CA GLU A 230 68.07 -93.92 -19.54
C GLU A 230 68.85 -94.38 -20.78
N LEU A 231 69.18 -93.45 -21.69
CA LEU A 231 69.95 -93.73 -22.90
C LEU A 231 71.38 -94.20 -22.59
N SER A 232 71.96 -93.78 -21.47
CA SER A 232 73.25 -94.29 -20.98
C SER A 232 73.15 -95.63 -20.25
N ARG A 233 71.99 -95.98 -19.68
CA ARG A 233 71.75 -97.27 -19.00
C ARG A 233 71.50 -98.40 -20.00
N LEU A 234 70.77 -98.14 -21.08
CA LEU A 234 70.42 -99.14 -22.09
C LEU A 234 71.63 -99.90 -22.66
N PRO A 235 72.77 -99.28 -23.05
CA PRO A 235 73.94 -100.01 -23.54
C PRO A 235 74.55 -100.96 -22.50
N VAL A 236 74.61 -100.54 -21.23
CA VAL A 236 75.13 -101.37 -20.12
C VAL A 236 74.23 -102.57 -19.89
N GLU A 237 72.92 -102.37 -20.01
CA GLU A 237 71.92 -103.43 -19.85
C GLU A 237 71.94 -104.42 -21.03
N ILE A 238 72.11 -103.92 -22.26
CA ILE A 238 72.35 -104.74 -23.47
C ILE A 238 73.62 -105.57 -23.31
N GLU A 239 74.70 -105.00 -22.79
CA GLU A 239 75.97 -105.73 -22.58
C GLU A 239 75.81 -106.84 -21.53
N LYS A 240 75.09 -106.57 -20.43
CA LYS A 240 74.74 -107.60 -19.42
C LYS A 240 73.93 -108.73 -20.03
N LEU A 241 72.93 -108.42 -20.87
CA LEU A 241 72.13 -109.44 -21.57
C LEU A 241 72.97 -110.25 -22.56
N HIS A 242 73.91 -109.61 -23.27
CA HIS A 242 74.87 -110.31 -24.14
C HIS A 242 75.80 -111.27 -23.36
N LYS A 243 76.29 -110.86 -22.18
CA LYS A 243 77.05 -111.74 -21.28
C LYS A 243 76.22 -112.94 -20.81
N LYS A 244 75.00 -112.69 -20.34
CA LYS A 244 74.06 -113.73 -19.90
C LYS A 244 73.79 -114.75 -21.01
N ARG A 245 73.57 -114.28 -22.25
CA ARG A 245 73.43 -115.14 -23.44
C ARG A 245 74.66 -116.00 -23.67
N ASN A 246 75.86 -115.45 -23.53
CA ASN A 246 77.11 -116.20 -23.75
C ASN A 246 77.36 -117.24 -22.64
N GLU A 247 77.05 -116.93 -21.38
CA GLU A 247 77.09 -117.89 -20.25
C GLU A 247 76.17 -119.08 -20.53
N ILE A 248 74.90 -118.83 -20.84
CA ILE A 248 73.92 -119.89 -21.17
C ILE A 248 74.43 -120.74 -22.34
N ARG A 249 75.02 -120.12 -23.36
CA ARG A 249 75.58 -120.86 -24.51
C ARG A 249 76.77 -121.75 -24.11
N GLY A 250 77.57 -121.32 -23.13
CA GLY A 250 78.67 -122.11 -22.56
C GLY A 250 78.17 -123.28 -21.73
N GLU A 251 77.18 -123.03 -20.85
CA GLU A 251 76.53 -124.06 -20.04
C GLU A 251 75.91 -125.16 -20.92
N LEU A 252 75.20 -124.78 -21.99
CA LEU A 252 74.62 -125.74 -22.93
C LEU A 252 75.67 -126.62 -23.61
N LYS A 253 76.84 -126.03 -23.94
CA LYS A 253 77.94 -126.76 -24.57
C LYS A 253 78.55 -127.79 -23.63
N MET A 254 78.73 -127.44 -22.36
CA MET A 254 79.22 -128.34 -21.31
C MET A 254 78.29 -129.54 -21.08
N VAL A 255 76.97 -129.29 -21.07
CA VAL A 255 75.96 -130.35 -20.93
C VAL A 255 76.02 -131.32 -22.12
N LEU A 256 76.18 -130.83 -23.34
CA LEU A 256 76.30 -131.68 -24.54
C LEU A 256 77.61 -132.49 -24.55
N GLU A 257 78.73 -131.91 -24.11
CA GLU A 257 80.01 -132.60 -23.95
C GLU A 257 79.92 -133.71 -22.88
N SER A 258 79.15 -133.49 -21.80
CA SER A 258 78.87 -134.51 -20.77
C SER A 258 78.04 -135.68 -21.30
N TYR A 259 77.07 -135.47 -22.19
CA TYR A 259 76.28 -136.55 -22.78
C TYR A 259 77.08 -137.40 -23.78
N LEU A 260 78.01 -136.80 -24.50
CA LEU A 260 78.93 -137.52 -25.41
C LEU A 260 79.87 -138.46 -24.64
N HIS A 261 80.37 -138.04 -23.47
CA HIS A 261 81.24 -138.88 -22.64
C HIS A 261 80.53 -140.12 -22.07
N ASN A 262 79.22 -140.02 -21.80
CA ASN A 262 78.44 -141.12 -21.25
C ASN A 262 78.10 -142.21 -22.29
N LEU A 263 78.13 -141.91 -23.60
CA LEU A 263 77.80 -142.88 -24.65
C LEU A 263 78.95 -143.84 -24.98
N ASP A 264 80.20 -143.46 -24.73
CA ASP A 264 81.36 -144.32 -25.00
C ASP A 264 81.54 -145.45 -23.95
N ILE A 265 80.94 -145.33 -22.76
CA ILE A 265 81.13 -146.29 -21.64
C ILE A 265 80.21 -147.53 -21.73
N PHE A 266 79.17 -147.53 -22.57
CA PHE A 266 78.15 -148.60 -22.61
C PHE A 266 78.34 -149.66 -23.72
N SER A 267 79.52 -149.76 -24.35
CA SER A 267 79.73 -150.61 -25.55
C SER A 267 80.39 -152.00 -25.35
N GLU A 268 80.70 -152.46 -24.13
CA GLU A 268 81.32 -153.78 -23.93
C GLU A 268 80.74 -154.60 -22.76
N VAL A 269 80.14 -155.77 -23.10
CA VAL A 269 79.87 -157.00 -22.30
C VAL A 269 78.55 -157.07 -21.48
N LYS A 270 77.70 -158.12 -21.49
CA LYS A 270 77.18 -159.12 -22.45
C LYS A 270 76.17 -160.03 -21.68
N GLU A 271 75.08 -160.45 -22.34
CA GLU A 271 74.38 -161.77 -22.28
C GLU A 271 74.11 -162.49 -20.93
N ALA A 272 72.83 -162.79 -20.63
CA ALA A 272 72.24 -164.15 -20.74
C ALA A 272 70.89 -164.33 -19.98
N GLU A 273 69.84 -164.73 -20.74
CA GLU A 273 68.71 -165.62 -20.38
C GLU A 273 67.73 -165.21 -19.25
N ARG A 274 66.40 -165.44 -19.28
CA ARG A 274 65.39 -165.97 -20.22
C ARG A 274 64.01 -165.68 -19.55
N GLU A 275 62.96 -165.66 -20.37
CA GLU A 275 61.54 -165.99 -20.09
C GLU A 275 61.24 -166.63 -18.71
N GLU A 276 60.19 -166.33 -17.95
CA GLU A 276 58.76 -166.20 -18.31
C GLU A 276 57.94 -165.73 -17.06
N ASP A 277 56.85 -165.00 -17.31
CA ASP A 277 55.50 -165.09 -16.69
C ASP A 277 55.14 -164.65 -15.23
N LEU A 278 53.91 -164.10 -15.18
CA LEU A 278 52.93 -163.92 -14.10
C LEU A 278 53.22 -162.96 -12.92
N SER A 279 52.48 -161.84 -12.97
CA SER A 279 51.43 -161.47 -12.01
C SER A 279 51.60 -161.76 -10.51
N GLU A 280 51.34 -160.72 -9.71
CA GLU A 280 51.00 -160.70 -8.27
C GLU A 280 52.15 -160.70 -7.24
N LEU A 281 52.45 -159.51 -6.70
CA LEU A 281 52.27 -159.28 -5.26
C LEU A 281 52.15 -157.78 -4.93
N PHE A 282 50.89 -157.37 -4.80
CA PHE A 282 50.45 -156.21 -4.04
C PHE A 282 51.03 -156.21 -2.61
N GLN A 283 51.36 -155.03 -2.05
CA GLN A 283 50.59 -154.32 -1.01
C GLN A 283 51.45 -153.34 -0.19
N SER A 284 51.07 -152.06 -0.25
CA SER A 284 50.75 -151.12 0.86
C SER A 284 51.17 -149.68 0.50
N ILE A 285 50.26 -148.77 0.08
CA ILE A 285 49.32 -147.95 0.90
C ILE A 285 50.14 -146.81 1.59
N GLN A 286 50.01 -145.48 1.33
CA GLN A 286 48.84 -144.61 1.07
C GLN A 286 49.14 -143.30 0.28
N LEU A 287 48.11 -142.88 -0.49
CA LEU A 287 47.73 -141.51 -0.90
C LEU A 287 46.96 -140.81 0.24
N PRO A 288 46.92 -139.46 0.29
CA PRO A 288 45.78 -138.70 -0.29
C PRO A 288 46.23 -137.33 -0.88
N ASP A 289 45.49 -136.57 -1.68
CA ASP A 289 44.23 -136.70 -2.41
C ASP A 289 44.29 -135.58 -3.48
N ASP A 290 43.82 -135.88 -4.69
CA ASP A 290 43.60 -134.92 -5.77
C ASP A 290 42.21 -134.28 -5.66
N GLY A 291 42.06 -133.07 -6.21
CA GLY A 291 40.77 -132.43 -6.53
C GLY A 291 40.79 -130.94 -6.20
N GLU A 292 40.51 -129.99 -7.08
CA GLU A 292 39.88 -130.02 -8.41
C GLU A 292 40.35 -128.80 -9.21
N ILE A 293 40.33 -128.93 -10.53
CA ILE A 293 40.47 -127.86 -11.52
C ILE A 293 39.05 -127.49 -11.98
N ASP A 294 38.75 -126.19 -12.07
CA ASP A 294 37.68 -125.62 -12.93
C ASP A 294 38.08 -124.15 -13.22
N ARG A 295 38.49 -123.70 -14.41
CA ARG A 295 37.85 -123.47 -15.73
C ARG A 295 36.63 -122.52 -15.74
N THR A 296 36.78 -121.48 -16.59
CA THR A 296 35.76 -120.63 -17.30
C THR A 296 34.94 -119.64 -16.45
N ASP A 297 34.69 -118.38 -16.82
CA ASP A 297 34.20 -117.74 -18.08
C ASP A 297 34.99 -116.43 -18.39
N VAL A 298 35.29 -115.92 -19.60
CA VAL A 298 34.59 -115.69 -20.89
C VAL A 298 33.45 -114.67 -20.82
N GLU A 299 33.68 -113.51 -21.48
CA GLU A 299 32.70 -112.53 -22.02
C GLU A 299 31.91 -111.70 -20.97
N ASP A 300 31.63 -110.40 -21.10
CA ASP A 300 31.29 -109.66 -22.30
C ASP A 300 31.28 -108.12 -22.10
N LEU A 301 31.47 -107.40 -23.21
CA LEU A 301 30.83 -106.13 -23.61
C LEU A 301 30.82 -104.87 -22.70
N ASN A 302 31.76 -103.97 -23.01
CA ASN A 302 31.56 -102.69 -23.72
C ASN A 302 30.51 -101.62 -23.24
N LEU A 303 30.99 -100.38 -23.32
CA LEU A 303 30.30 -99.08 -23.58
C LEU A 303 29.64 -98.28 -22.44
N LYS A 304 30.21 -97.06 -22.30
CA LYS A 304 29.56 -95.74 -22.40
C LYS A 304 29.17 -94.98 -21.13
N LEU A 305 29.75 -93.77 -21.09
CA LEU A 305 29.24 -92.49 -20.57
C LEU A 305 29.00 -92.36 -19.06
N ALA A 306 29.96 -91.72 -18.39
CA ALA A 306 29.77 -90.38 -17.81
C ALA A 306 31.13 -89.67 -17.71
#